data_AF-I8QM33-F1
#
_entry.id   AF-I8QM33-F1
#
_cell.length_a   1.000
_cell.length_b   1.000
_cell.length_c   1.000
_cell.angle_alpha   90.00
_cell.angle_beta   90.00
_cell.angle_gamma   90.00
#
_symmetry.space_group_name_H-M   'P 1'
#
loop_
_entity.id
_entity.type
_entity.pdbx_description
1 polymer ?
#
loop_
_entity_poly.entity_id
_entity_poly.type
_entity_poly.pdbx_seq_one_letter_code
_entity_poly.pdbx_strand_id
1 'polypeptide(L)'
;MTGDERCPSDRIELADLVCLTGGSAITGGSAITGGAAITGGAATRYADQAIPHERDLAIVKLLGKARRGGGLEQLVELVRPEVEAETLRAFGLRMASLAVRRTDPDLLRLGLRAVALASLRSMDRRDDLRVLAPLWRTASLLRLDPSHEFTAAAAELPDASAFLLGWVDRTPDLQDLGEMGFRESADEDGFRYAEDTTVIRRALEQEFARRPWIIRFLLARRRRRWLRENGWD
;
A
#
# COMPACT_ATOMS: atom_id res chain seq x y z
N MET A 1 -11.62 48.16 -13.79
CA MET A 1 -11.35 47.13 -14.83
C MET A 1 -10.40 46.13 -14.18
N THR A 2 -10.86 45.24 -13.28
CA THR A 2 -11.40 43.88 -13.58
C THR A 2 -10.59 43.24 -14.72
N GLY A 3 -9.64 42.34 -14.49
CA GLY A 3 -9.70 41.16 -13.63
C GLY A 3 -9.74 39.97 -14.59
N ASP A 4 -8.61 39.29 -14.80
CA ASP A 4 -8.51 38.12 -15.66
C ASP A 4 -7.77 37.03 -14.87
N GLU A 5 -8.53 36.37 -13.99
CA GLU A 5 -8.15 35.14 -13.30
C GLU A 5 -8.25 34.00 -14.30
N ARG A 6 -7.10 33.50 -14.76
CA ARG A 6 -7.05 32.22 -15.49
C ARG A 6 -7.36 31.08 -14.51
N CYS A 7 -8.42 30.35 -14.83
CA CYS A 7 -8.78 29.05 -14.25
C CYS A 7 -7.57 28.11 -14.11
N PRO A 8 -7.33 27.51 -12.93
CA PRO A 8 -6.45 26.37 -12.81
C PRO A 8 -7.22 25.06 -12.86
N SER A 9 -6.70 24.14 -13.68
CA SER A 9 -6.75 22.67 -13.53
C SER A 9 -8.11 21.97 -13.51
N ASP A 10 -8.34 21.15 -14.53
CA ASP A 10 -9.12 19.91 -14.40
C ASP A 10 -8.55 19.14 -13.21
N ARG A 11 -9.28 19.17 -12.09
CA ARG A 11 -8.97 18.50 -10.85
C ARG A 11 -10.07 17.47 -10.67
N ILE A 12 -9.72 16.19 -10.66
CA ILE A 12 -10.68 15.13 -10.37
C ILE A 12 -11.25 15.39 -8.97
N GLU A 13 -12.52 15.79 -8.90
CA GLU A 13 -13.23 15.89 -7.62
C GLU A 13 -13.50 14.47 -7.11
N LEU A 14 -13.45 14.30 -5.79
CA LEU A 14 -13.85 13.07 -5.07
C LEU A 14 -15.20 12.47 -5.51
N ALA A 15 -16.01 13.22 -6.28
CA ALA A 15 -17.26 12.80 -6.90
C ALA A 15 -17.08 11.70 -7.98
N ASP A 16 -15.98 11.69 -8.75
CA ASP A 16 -15.78 10.68 -9.81
C ASP A 16 -15.50 9.28 -9.25
N LEU A 17 -15.00 9.21 -8.00
CA LEU A 17 -14.87 7.96 -7.25
C LEU A 17 -16.22 7.46 -6.69
N VAL A 18 -17.20 8.36 -6.54
CA VAL A 18 -18.54 8.09 -6.00
C VAL A 18 -19.49 7.61 -7.10
N CYS A 19 -19.28 7.98 -8.36
CA CYS A 19 -20.17 7.61 -9.46
C CYS A 19 -20.12 6.13 -9.88
N LEU A 20 -19.13 5.34 -9.43
CA LEU A 20 -18.96 3.93 -9.84
C LEU A 20 -19.48 2.89 -8.83
N THR A 21 -19.89 3.30 -7.62
CA THR A 21 -20.68 2.42 -6.75
C THR A 21 -22.14 2.82 -6.89
N GLY A 22 -22.87 2.05 -7.69
CA GLY A 22 -24.30 2.25 -7.96
C GLY A 22 -25.11 2.67 -6.72
N GLY A 23 -26.04 3.59 -6.95
CA GLY A 23 -26.75 4.34 -5.93
C GLY A 23 -27.33 3.49 -4.79
N SER A 24 -26.97 3.87 -3.57
CA SER A 24 -27.89 3.80 -2.45
C SER A 24 -27.61 4.97 -1.53
N ALA A 25 -28.60 5.84 -1.43
CA ALA A 25 -28.61 7.00 -0.57
C ALA A 25 -28.42 6.53 0.89
N ILE A 26 -27.34 6.98 1.54
CA ILE A 26 -27.16 6.79 2.97
C ILE A 26 -27.82 7.97 3.67
N THR A 27 -29.11 7.82 3.98
CA THR A 27 -29.80 8.63 4.99
C THR A 27 -29.24 8.30 6.37
N GLY A 28 -28.78 9.34 7.05
CA GLY A 28 -28.81 9.56 8.50
C GLY A 28 -28.57 8.37 9.44
N GLY A 29 -27.43 8.43 10.14
CA GLY A 29 -27.32 8.04 11.55
C GLY A 29 -27.38 6.56 11.86
N SER A 30 -26.23 5.94 12.14
CA SER A 30 -26.22 4.88 13.15
C SER A 30 -24.83 4.68 13.74
N ALA A 31 -24.83 4.59 15.06
CA ALA A 31 -23.68 4.51 15.91
C ALA A 31 -22.86 3.24 15.65
N ILE A 32 -21.54 3.37 15.79
CA ILE A 32 -20.61 2.25 15.82
C ILE A 32 -20.80 1.57 17.17
N THR A 33 -21.52 0.46 17.21
CA THR A 33 -21.54 -0.44 18.37
C THR A 33 -21.80 -1.87 17.92
N GLY A 34 -20.94 -2.79 18.37
CA GLY A 34 -21.21 -4.22 18.34
C GLY A 34 -20.16 -5.02 17.58
N GLY A 35 -19.30 -5.71 18.34
CA GLY A 35 -18.38 -6.71 17.82
C GLY A 35 -19.11 -7.80 17.05
N ALA A 36 -18.68 -8.04 15.82
CA ALA A 36 -19.00 -9.24 15.08
C ALA A 36 -17.82 -10.22 15.22
N ALA A 37 -18.14 -11.40 15.73
CA ALA A 37 -17.23 -12.48 16.03
C ALA A 37 -16.37 -12.89 14.82
N ILE A 38 -15.07 -13.07 15.07
CA ILE A 38 -14.15 -13.74 14.16
C ILE A 38 -14.45 -15.24 14.25
N THR A 39 -15.41 -15.72 13.46
CA THR A 39 -15.64 -17.14 13.22
C THR A 39 -15.26 -17.48 11.78
N GLY A 40 -14.09 -18.10 11.61
CA GLY A 40 -13.89 -19.34 10.86
C GLY A 40 -14.34 -19.49 9.41
N GLY A 41 -14.63 -18.42 8.65
CA GLY A 41 -14.66 -18.44 7.19
C GLY A 41 -13.38 -17.82 6.65
N ALA A 42 -12.79 -18.35 5.58
CA ALA A 42 -11.61 -17.78 4.93
C ALA A 42 -11.94 -16.36 4.42
N ALA A 43 -11.79 -15.36 5.29
CA ALA A 43 -11.96 -13.96 4.93
C ALA A 43 -10.84 -13.61 3.95
N THR A 44 -11.18 -13.50 2.67
CA THR A 44 -10.27 -13.05 1.61
C THR A 44 -9.55 -11.79 2.07
N ARG A 45 -8.21 -11.83 2.11
CA ARG A 45 -7.41 -10.72 2.64
C ARG A 45 -7.67 -9.48 1.81
N TYR A 46 -7.59 -8.30 2.42
CA TYR A 46 -7.83 -7.04 1.73
C TYR A 46 -6.95 -6.85 0.47
N ALA A 47 -5.71 -7.34 0.52
CA ALA A 47 -4.80 -7.34 -0.62
C ALA A 47 -5.34 -8.15 -1.82
N ASP A 48 -6.16 -9.18 -1.58
CA ASP A 48 -6.67 -10.12 -2.58
C ASP A 48 -8.00 -9.67 -3.21
N GLN A 49 -8.72 -8.76 -2.55
CA GLN A 49 -10.02 -8.25 -3.01
C GLN A 49 -9.95 -7.54 -4.39
N ALA A 50 -11.09 -7.45 -5.08
CA ALA A 50 -11.24 -6.68 -6.32
C ALA A 50 -10.76 -5.23 -6.17
N ILE A 51 -10.28 -4.60 -7.25
CA ILE A 51 -9.77 -3.22 -7.25
C ILE A 51 -10.64 -2.40 -8.23
N PRO A 52 -11.38 -1.37 -7.78
CA PRO A 52 -11.40 -0.79 -6.42
C PRO A 52 -12.27 -1.55 -5.41
N HIS A 53 -12.03 -1.33 -4.12
CA HIS A 53 -12.81 -1.85 -2.98
C HIS A 53 -13.28 -0.71 -2.06
N GLU A 54 -14.40 -0.88 -1.34
CA GLU A 54 -14.96 0.13 -0.43
C GLU A 54 -13.94 0.64 0.62
N ARG A 55 -13.03 -0.23 1.06
CA ARG A 55 -11.95 0.09 2.00
C ARG A 55 -10.95 1.08 1.40
N ASP A 56 -10.73 1.06 0.09
CA ASP A 56 -9.90 2.05 -0.59
C ASP A 56 -10.49 3.45 -0.41
N LEU A 57 -11.82 3.58 -0.54
CA LEU A 57 -12.54 4.86 -0.37
C LEU A 57 -12.40 5.40 1.06
N ALA A 58 -12.48 4.51 2.06
CA ALA A 58 -12.31 4.88 3.46
C ALA A 58 -10.89 5.42 3.73
N ILE A 59 -9.86 4.76 3.18
CA ILE A 59 -8.46 5.17 3.34
C ILE A 59 -8.19 6.49 2.60
N VAL A 60 -8.70 6.67 1.37
CA VAL A 60 -8.60 7.94 0.64
C VAL A 60 -9.22 9.09 1.44
N LYS A 61 -10.42 8.88 2.02
CA LYS A 61 -11.07 9.89 2.86
C LYS A 61 -10.24 10.22 4.10
N LEU A 62 -9.63 9.22 4.74
CA LEU A 62 -8.77 9.40 5.91
C LEU A 62 -7.52 10.23 5.56
N LEU A 63 -6.77 9.83 4.54
CA LEU A 63 -5.57 10.55 4.07
C LEU A 63 -5.92 11.98 3.63
N GLY A 64 -7.06 12.16 2.96
CA GLY A 64 -7.54 13.48 2.54
C GLY A 64 -7.93 14.39 3.71
N LYS A 65 -8.51 13.86 4.79
CA LYS A 65 -8.82 14.62 6.00
C LYS A 65 -7.55 15.08 6.71
N ALA A 66 -6.57 14.20 6.85
CA ALA A 66 -5.30 14.51 7.51
C ALA A 66 -4.52 15.63 6.83
N ARG A 67 -4.49 15.61 5.49
CA ARG A 67 -3.87 16.67 4.70
C ARG A 67 -4.51 18.05 4.93
N ARG A 68 -5.81 18.10 5.26
CA ARG A 68 -6.55 19.36 5.53
C ARG A 68 -6.49 19.79 6.99
N GLY A 69 -6.32 18.86 7.93
CA GLY A 69 -6.57 19.10 9.36
C GLY A 69 -5.34 19.35 10.23
N GLY A 70 -4.12 19.09 9.75
CA GLY A 70 -2.91 19.24 10.58
C GLY A 70 -1.64 18.57 10.06
N GLY A 71 -1.70 17.86 8.93
CA GLY A 71 -0.56 17.17 8.33
C GLY A 71 -0.70 15.66 8.41
N LEU A 72 -0.13 14.95 7.44
CA LEU A 72 -0.14 13.48 7.38
C LEU A 72 0.57 12.85 8.60
N GLU A 73 1.54 13.56 9.18
CA GLU A 73 2.24 13.14 10.38
C GLU A 73 1.33 13.08 11.61
N GLN A 74 0.28 13.91 11.72
CA GLN A 74 -0.64 13.80 12.87
C GLN A 74 -1.51 12.53 12.82
N LEU A 75 -1.66 11.88 11.65
CA LEU A 75 -2.31 10.57 11.58
C LEU A 75 -1.49 9.48 12.26
N VAL A 76 -0.16 9.62 12.29
CA VAL A 76 0.77 8.68 12.94
C VAL A 76 0.26 8.47 14.37
N GLU A 77 0.01 9.52 15.15
CA GLU A 77 -0.44 9.38 16.54
C GLU A 77 -1.83 8.76 16.75
N LEU A 78 -2.71 8.81 15.76
CA LEU A 78 -4.11 8.35 15.86
C LEU A 78 -4.30 6.89 15.43
N VAL A 79 -3.27 6.26 14.85
CA VAL A 79 -3.32 5.00 14.09
C VAL A 79 -2.54 3.90 14.86
N ARG A 80 -3.22 2.80 15.24
CA ARG A 80 -2.64 1.62 15.91
C ARG A 80 -1.58 0.93 15.02
N PRO A 81 -0.39 0.58 15.54
CA PRO A 81 0.81 0.46 14.70
C PRO A 81 0.84 -0.73 13.71
N GLU A 82 0.44 -1.94 14.11
CA GLU A 82 0.75 -3.14 13.32
C GLU A 82 -0.35 -3.52 12.31
N VAL A 83 -1.62 -3.39 12.69
CA VAL A 83 -2.77 -3.74 11.84
C VAL A 83 -2.94 -2.72 10.70
N GLU A 84 -2.42 -1.50 10.87
CA GLU A 84 -2.57 -0.42 9.89
C GLU A 84 -1.39 -0.32 8.93
N ALA A 85 -0.17 -0.69 9.30
CA ALA A 85 0.96 -0.71 8.37
C ALA A 85 0.74 -1.72 7.21
N GLU A 86 0.28 -2.94 7.52
CA GLU A 86 -0.06 -3.93 6.49
C GLU A 86 -1.21 -3.46 5.59
N THR A 87 -2.24 -2.86 6.19
CA THR A 87 -3.38 -2.31 5.44
C THR A 87 -2.95 -1.16 4.52
N LEU A 88 -2.08 -0.26 4.99
CA LEU A 88 -1.55 0.85 4.21
C LEU A 88 -0.63 0.39 3.08
N ARG A 89 0.19 -0.66 3.31
CA ARG A 89 0.97 -1.32 2.26
C ARG A 89 0.08 -1.91 1.18
N ALA A 90 -0.92 -2.70 1.58
CA ALA A 90 -1.88 -3.30 0.66
C ALA A 90 -2.63 -2.22 -0.13
N PHE A 91 -3.06 -1.15 0.53
CA PHE A 91 -3.66 0.01 -0.13
C PHE A 91 -2.70 0.65 -1.14
N GLY A 92 -1.43 0.85 -0.78
CA GLY A 92 -0.41 1.38 -1.68
C GLY A 92 -0.26 0.56 -2.96
N LEU A 93 -0.18 -0.77 -2.85
CA LEU A 93 -0.10 -1.68 -3.99
C LEU A 93 -1.36 -1.65 -4.86
N ARG A 94 -2.54 -1.55 -4.22
CA ARG A 94 -3.83 -1.45 -4.91
C ARG A 94 -3.95 -0.12 -5.66
N MET A 95 -3.51 0.99 -5.07
CA MET A 95 -3.48 2.30 -5.73
C MET A 95 -2.48 2.34 -6.87
N ALA A 96 -1.31 1.68 -6.74
CA ALA A 96 -0.36 1.52 -7.84
C ALA A 96 -1.00 0.80 -9.04
N SER A 97 -1.73 -0.30 -8.77
CA SER A 97 -2.46 -1.04 -9.80
C SER A 97 -3.55 -0.18 -10.45
N LEU A 98 -4.34 0.53 -9.65
CA LEU A 98 -5.43 1.38 -10.13
C LEU A 98 -4.93 2.61 -10.90
N ALA A 99 -3.78 3.17 -10.51
CA ALA A 99 -3.11 4.26 -11.20
C ALA A 99 -2.77 3.87 -12.65
N VAL A 100 -2.24 2.67 -12.88
CA VAL A 100 -1.99 2.15 -14.23
C VAL A 100 -3.31 1.94 -15.00
N ARG A 101 -4.32 1.31 -14.38
CA ARG A 101 -5.63 1.08 -15.01
C ARG A 101 -6.27 2.37 -15.52
N ARG A 102 -6.15 3.44 -14.75
CA ARG A 102 -6.83 4.72 -15.01
C ARG A 102 -5.93 5.78 -15.64
N THR A 103 -4.64 5.50 -15.79
CA THR A 103 -3.63 6.49 -16.20
C THR A 103 -3.69 7.74 -15.29
N ASP A 104 -3.76 7.53 -13.97
CA ASP A 104 -3.99 8.59 -12.98
C ASP A 104 -2.79 8.72 -12.01
N PRO A 105 -1.96 9.77 -12.15
CA PRO A 105 -0.82 10.04 -11.27
C PRO A 105 -1.21 10.30 -9.80
N ASP A 106 -2.40 10.79 -9.52
CA ASP A 106 -2.79 11.13 -8.14
C ASP A 106 -3.01 9.86 -7.30
N LEU A 107 -3.42 8.76 -7.94
CA LEU A 107 -3.47 7.44 -7.30
C LEU A 107 -2.08 6.91 -6.94
N LEU A 108 -1.07 7.12 -7.80
CA LEU A 108 0.32 6.80 -7.48
C LEU A 108 0.78 7.59 -6.24
N ARG A 109 0.52 8.90 -6.20
CA ARG A 109 0.90 9.77 -5.07
C ARG A 109 0.18 9.37 -3.78
N LEU A 110 -1.09 8.96 -3.87
CA LEU A 110 -1.81 8.39 -2.72
C LEU A 110 -1.16 7.10 -2.22
N GLY A 111 -0.73 6.22 -3.13
CA GLY A 111 -0.01 5.01 -2.77
C GLY A 111 1.33 5.29 -2.10
N LEU A 112 2.10 6.24 -2.62
CA LEU A 112 3.38 6.68 -2.03
C LEU A 112 3.20 7.18 -0.60
N ARG A 113 2.21 8.05 -0.36
CA ARG A 113 1.89 8.56 0.99
C ARG A 113 1.50 7.44 1.94
N ALA A 114 0.70 6.48 1.48
CA ALA A 114 0.28 5.37 2.32
C ALA A 114 1.46 4.48 2.73
N VAL A 115 2.35 4.13 1.80
CA VAL A 115 3.53 3.31 2.11
C VAL A 115 4.55 4.06 2.95
N ALA A 116 4.73 5.37 2.70
CA ALA A 116 5.54 6.22 3.56
C ALA A 116 5.02 6.21 5.00
N LEU A 117 3.71 6.37 5.19
CA LEU A 117 3.06 6.29 6.50
C LEU A 117 3.18 4.90 7.14
N ALA A 118 3.05 3.83 6.35
CA ALA A 118 3.26 2.46 6.81
C ALA A 118 4.69 2.25 7.35
N SER A 119 5.70 2.80 6.67
CA SER A 119 7.11 2.66 7.07
C SER A 119 7.44 3.27 8.44
N LEU A 120 6.69 4.30 8.85
CA LEU A 120 6.82 4.93 10.17
C LEU A 120 6.22 4.08 11.30
N ARG A 121 5.33 3.14 10.94
CA ARG A 121 4.56 2.33 11.88
C ARG A 121 5.05 0.88 11.95
N SER A 122 5.68 0.41 10.88
CA SER A 122 6.13 -0.98 10.78
C SER A 122 7.34 -1.26 11.66
N MET A 123 7.26 -2.36 12.41
CA MET A 123 8.41 -2.93 13.11
C MET A 123 9.36 -3.68 12.16
N ASP A 124 8.90 -4.05 10.97
CA ASP A 124 9.70 -4.67 9.91
C ASP A 124 9.64 -3.83 8.62
N ARG A 125 10.66 -2.99 8.43
CA ARG A 125 10.77 -2.08 7.28
C ARG A 125 10.96 -2.82 5.95
N ARG A 126 11.26 -4.13 5.95
CA ARG A 126 11.54 -4.88 4.73
C ARG A 126 10.29 -5.07 3.88
N ASP A 127 9.15 -5.30 4.52
CA ASP A 127 7.89 -5.46 3.79
C ASP A 127 7.45 -4.15 3.14
N ASP A 128 7.60 -3.02 3.82
CA ASP A 128 7.29 -1.69 3.25
C ASP A 128 8.20 -1.38 2.07
N LEU A 129 9.48 -1.70 2.22
CA LEU A 129 10.50 -1.43 1.22
C LEU A 129 10.21 -2.13 -0.11
N ARG A 130 9.73 -3.38 -0.06
CA ARG A 130 9.41 -4.15 -1.28
C ARG A 130 8.28 -3.51 -2.08
N VAL A 131 7.31 -2.88 -1.40
CA VAL A 131 6.15 -2.23 -2.05
C VAL A 131 6.54 -0.96 -2.82
N LEU A 132 7.73 -0.39 -2.56
CA LEU A 132 8.24 0.73 -3.33
C LEU A 132 8.55 0.34 -4.79
N ALA A 133 8.91 -0.91 -5.10
CA ALA A 133 9.16 -1.35 -6.47
C ALA A 133 7.92 -1.23 -7.39
N PRO A 134 6.73 -1.76 -7.00
CA PRO A 134 5.50 -1.52 -7.74
C PRO A 134 5.17 -0.03 -7.96
N LEU A 135 5.40 0.83 -6.96
CA LEU A 135 5.15 2.27 -7.08
C LEU A 135 6.13 2.94 -8.04
N TRP A 136 7.42 2.59 -7.97
CA TRP A 136 8.46 3.03 -8.89
C TRP A 136 8.16 2.62 -10.34
N ARG A 137 7.78 1.35 -10.52
CA ARG A 137 7.38 0.82 -11.82
C ARG A 137 6.14 1.51 -12.36
N THR A 138 5.18 1.80 -11.51
CA THR A 138 3.96 2.54 -11.87
C THR A 138 4.28 3.93 -12.39
N ALA A 139 5.17 4.68 -11.74
CA ALA A 139 5.62 5.99 -12.25
C ALA A 139 6.18 5.88 -13.68
N SER A 140 6.99 4.84 -13.93
CA SER A 140 7.54 4.57 -15.27
C SER A 140 6.44 4.24 -16.30
N LEU A 141 5.46 3.41 -15.93
CA LEU A 141 4.32 3.06 -16.80
C LEU A 141 3.44 4.27 -17.13
N LEU A 142 3.32 5.21 -16.19
CA LEU A 142 2.63 6.49 -16.38
C LEU A 142 3.49 7.54 -17.12
N ARG A 143 4.72 7.19 -17.54
CA ARG A 143 5.68 8.08 -18.19
C ARG A 143 6.04 9.31 -17.32
N LEU A 144 6.04 9.14 -16.01
CA LEU A 144 6.54 10.11 -15.04
C LEU A 144 8.01 9.82 -14.73
N ASP A 145 8.70 10.80 -14.13
CA ASP A 145 10.01 10.57 -13.50
C ASP A 145 9.81 9.97 -12.10
N PRO A 146 10.16 8.69 -11.87
CA PRO A 146 9.97 8.05 -10.58
C PRO A 146 10.75 8.75 -9.45
N SER A 147 11.96 9.23 -9.73
CA SER A 147 12.80 9.92 -8.75
C SER A 147 12.13 11.21 -8.26
N HIS A 148 11.53 11.96 -9.18
CA HIS A 148 10.80 13.18 -8.87
C HIS A 148 9.57 12.90 -7.99
N GLU A 149 8.74 11.92 -8.34
CA GLU A 149 7.54 11.59 -7.56
C GLU A 149 7.87 11.10 -6.14
N PHE A 150 8.92 10.30 -5.98
CA PHE A 150 9.39 9.85 -4.66
C PHE A 150 9.97 11.00 -3.82
N THR A 151 10.74 11.89 -4.46
CA THR A 151 11.30 13.08 -3.79
C THR A 151 10.20 14.04 -3.33
N ALA A 152 9.17 14.24 -4.16
CA ALA A 152 8.01 15.05 -3.81
C ALA A 152 7.25 14.45 -2.61
N ALA A 153 7.04 13.13 -2.59
CA ALA A 153 6.44 12.45 -1.45
C ALA A 153 7.29 12.57 -0.17
N ALA A 154 8.62 12.50 -0.29
CA ALA A 154 9.54 12.68 0.84
C ALA A 154 9.49 14.10 1.42
N ALA A 155 9.25 15.12 0.59
CA ALA A 155 9.06 16.49 1.06
C ALA A 155 7.72 16.70 1.80
N GLU A 156 6.69 15.92 1.47
CA GLU A 156 5.39 15.99 2.15
C GLU A 156 5.36 15.25 3.50
N LEU A 157 6.23 14.25 3.70
CA LEU A 157 6.39 13.51 4.96
C LEU A 157 7.88 13.45 5.36
N PRO A 158 8.45 14.53 5.93
CA PRO A 158 9.83 14.58 6.38
C PRO A 158 10.29 13.38 7.22
N ASP A 159 9.46 12.88 8.13
CA ASP A 159 9.80 11.72 8.98
C ASP A 159 10.04 10.43 8.17
N ALA A 160 9.38 10.28 7.01
CA ALA A 160 9.54 9.14 6.11
C ALA A 160 10.60 9.38 5.02
N SER A 161 11.22 10.56 4.99
CA SER A 161 12.13 10.99 3.92
C SER A 161 13.32 10.04 3.76
N ALA A 162 13.96 9.61 4.86
CA ALA A 162 15.08 8.68 4.80
C ALA A 162 14.71 7.33 4.15
N PHE A 163 13.47 6.88 4.32
CA PHE A 163 12.97 5.64 3.72
C PHE A 163 12.73 5.80 2.21
N LEU A 164 12.10 6.89 1.78
CA LEU A 164 11.80 7.16 0.37
C LEU A 164 13.05 7.52 -0.43
N LEU A 165 13.90 8.42 0.08
CA LEU A 165 15.14 8.81 -0.60
C LEU A 165 16.16 7.66 -0.61
N GLY A 166 16.21 6.86 0.46
CA GLY A 166 17.02 5.65 0.49
C GLY A 166 16.59 4.57 -0.53
N TRP A 167 15.40 4.68 -1.12
CA TRP A 167 15.00 3.90 -2.29
C TRP A 167 15.54 4.51 -3.59
N VAL A 168 15.43 5.83 -3.76
CA VAL A 168 15.91 6.57 -4.94
C VAL A 168 17.39 6.31 -5.19
N ASP A 169 18.20 6.28 -4.12
CA ASP A 169 19.65 6.09 -4.20
C ASP A 169 20.10 4.65 -4.53
N ARG A 170 19.17 3.71 -4.72
CA ARG A 170 19.51 2.31 -5.00
C ARG A 170 19.96 2.09 -6.44
N THR A 171 20.79 1.06 -6.62
CA THR A 171 21.10 0.56 -7.96
C THR A 171 19.86 -0.06 -8.61
N PRO A 172 19.75 -0.03 -9.95
CA PRO A 172 18.59 -0.57 -10.67
C PRO A 172 18.26 -2.02 -10.31
N ASP A 173 19.27 -2.87 -10.13
CA ASP A 173 19.07 -4.29 -9.74
C ASP A 173 18.37 -4.42 -8.37
N LEU A 174 18.59 -3.46 -7.46
CA LEU A 174 17.96 -3.41 -6.14
C LEU A 174 16.61 -2.66 -6.15
N GLN A 175 16.18 -2.17 -7.31
CA GLN A 175 14.85 -1.60 -7.54
C GLN A 175 13.98 -2.51 -8.41
N ASP A 176 14.53 -3.62 -8.90
CA ASP A 176 13.84 -4.54 -9.80
C ASP A 176 12.56 -5.11 -9.16
N LEU A 177 11.49 -5.13 -9.97
CA LEU A 177 10.17 -5.57 -9.54
C LEU A 177 10.17 -7.04 -9.12
N GLY A 178 10.83 -7.89 -9.90
CA GLY A 178 10.92 -9.33 -9.70
C GLY A 178 11.75 -9.68 -8.47
N GLU A 179 12.92 -9.05 -8.30
CA GLU A 179 13.77 -9.23 -7.12
C GLU A 179 13.09 -8.76 -5.82
N MET A 180 12.19 -7.77 -5.91
CA MET A 180 11.33 -7.37 -4.79
C MET A 180 10.12 -8.30 -4.58
N GLY A 181 10.01 -9.37 -5.37
CA GLY A 181 8.99 -10.40 -5.25
C GLY A 181 7.61 -9.94 -5.71
N PHE A 182 7.56 -9.09 -6.74
CA PHE A 182 6.34 -8.68 -7.42
C PHE A 182 6.43 -8.97 -8.91
N ARG A 183 5.28 -9.04 -9.56
CA ARG A 183 5.16 -9.07 -11.01
C ARG A 183 3.96 -8.28 -11.49
N GLU A 184 4.03 -7.80 -12.71
CA GLU A 184 2.87 -7.30 -13.43
C GLU A 184 1.96 -8.48 -13.81
N SER A 185 0.65 -8.29 -13.64
CA SER A 185 -0.40 -9.27 -13.91
C SER A 185 -1.66 -8.54 -14.38
N ALA A 186 -2.71 -9.30 -14.64
CA ALA A 186 -4.06 -8.79 -14.81
C ALA A 186 -5.05 -9.65 -14.02
N ASP A 187 -6.15 -9.03 -13.58
CA ASP A 187 -7.37 -9.71 -13.16
C ASP A 187 -8.55 -9.30 -14.06
N GLU A 188 -9.77 -9.71 -13.73
CA GLU A 188 -10.99 -9.41 -14.50
C GLU A 188 -11.20 -7.89 -14.70
N ASP A 189 -10.72 -7.08 -13.77
CA ASP A 189 -10.85 -5.62 -13.75
C ASP A 189 -9.62 -4.90 -14.35
N GLY A 190 -8.65 -5.65 -14.88
CA GLY A 190 -7.49 -5.13 -15.61
C GLY A 190 -6.16 -5.26 -14.86
N PHE A 191 -5.24 -4.32 -15.11
CA PHE A 191 -3.85 -4.39 -14.64
C PHE A 191 -3.72 -4.56 -13.11
N ARG A 192 -2.87 -5.46 -12.63
CA ARG A 192 -2.63 -5.65 -11.20
C ARG A 192 -1.19 -6.06 -10.93
N TYR A 193 -0.61 -5.55 -9.84
CA TYR A 193 0.60 -6.16 -9.29
C TYR A 193 0.23 -7.37 -8.44
N ALA A 194 0.89 -8.50 -8.72
CA ALA A 194 0.77 -9.72 -7.94
C ALA A 194 2.08 -10.02 -7.21
N GLU A 195 1.99 -10.59 -6.02
CA GLU A 195 3.15 -11.10 -5.31
C GLU A 195 3.70 -12.35 -6.00
N ASP A 196 5.02 -12.41 -6.16
CA ASP A 196 5.72 -13.62 -6.57
C ASP A 196 6.16 -14.41 -5.34
N THR A 197 5.30 -15.35 -4.93
CA THR A 197 5.53 -16.20 -3.77
C THR A 197 6.79 -17.06 -3.88
N THR A 198 7.32 -17.30 -5.09
CA THR A 198 8.55 -18.09 -5.27
C THR A 198 9.78 -17.32 -4.84
N VAL A 199 9.83 -16.02 -5.17
CA VAL A 199 10.91 -15.10 -4.75
C VAL A 199 10.83 -14.87 -3.24
N ILE A 200 9.62 -14.63 -2.72
CA ILE A 200 9.37 -14.47 -1.27
C ILE A 200 9.86 -15.69 -0.51
N ARG A 201 9.51 -16.89 -0.97
CA ARG A 201 9.93 -18.14 -0.34
C ARG A 201 11.45 -18.29 -0.35
N ARG A 202 12.11 -18.02 -1.48
CA ARG A 202 13.57 -18.11 -1.59
C ARG A 202 14.27 -17.14 -0.63
N ALA A 203 13.80 -15.90 -0.53
CA ALA A 203 14.37 -14.91 0.38
C ALA A 203 14.25 -15.35 1.84
N LEU A 204 13.07 -15.86 2.24
CA LEU A 204 12.84 -16.40 3.58
C LEU A 204 13.71 -17.63 3.87
N GLU A 205 13.87 -18.53 2.90
CA GLU A 205 14.73 -19.72 3.02
C GLU A 205 16.21 -19.35 3.20
N GLN A 206 16.70 -18.38 2.42
CA GLN A 206 18.07 -17.87 2.55
C GLN A 206 18.30 -17.18 3.88
N GLU A 207 17.35 -16.38 4.36
CA GLU A 207 17.46 -15.75 5.67
C GLU A 207 17.46 -16.79 6.79
N PHE A 208 16.53 -17.75 6.74
CA PHE A 208 16.49 -18.84 7.71
C PHE A 208 17.79 -19.66 7.66
N ALA A 209 18.39 -19.83 6.48
CA ALA A 209 19.67 -20.51 6.32
C ALA A 209 20.83 -19.77 6.99
N ARG A 210 20.81 -18.43 6.97
CA ARG A 210 21.81 -17.56 7.62
C ARG A 210 21.66 -17.46 9.14
N ARG A 211 20.55 -17.91 9.73
CA ARG A 211 20.36 -17.89 11.19
C ARG A 211 21.24 -18.92 11.89
N PRO A 212 21.81 -18.60 13.06
CA PRO A 212 22.55 -19.56 13.87
C PRO A 212 21.73 -20.83 14.13
N TRP A 213 22.39 -21.99 14.04
CA TRP A 213 21.76 -23.32 14.13
C TRP A 213 20.87 -23.49 15.38
N ILE A 214 21.23 -22.88 16.51
CA ILE A 214 20.46 -22.89 17.76
C ILE A 214 19.06 -22.26 17.58
N ILE A 215 18.96 -21.14 16.85
CA ILE A 215 17.68 -20.47 16.55
C ILE A 215 16.85 -21.29 15.56
N ARG A 216 17.50 -21.92 14.57
CA ARG A 216 16.83 -22.81 13.59
C ARG A 216 16.22 -24.03 14.29
N PHE A 217 16.91 -24.60 15.29
CA PHE A 217 16.43 -25.74 16.07
C PHE A 217 15.23 -25.39 16.95
N LEU A 218 15.23 -24.22 17.58
CA LEU A 218 14.11 -23.74 18.41
C LEU A 218 12.86 -23.38 17.57
N LEU A 219 13.05 -22.78 16.39
CA LEU A 219 11.94 -22.41 15.50
C LEU A 219 11.38 -23.58 14.68
N ALA A 220 12.12 -24.67 14.49
CA ALA A 220 11.64 -25.87 13.78
C ALA A 220 10.42 -26.53 14.45
N ARG A 221 10.29 -26.38 15.78
CA ARG A 221 9.10 -26.83 16.54
C ARG A 221 7.90 -25.90 16.32
N ARG A 222 8.13 -24.60 16.20
CA ARG A 222 7.10 -23.58 15.97
C ARG A 222 6.62 -23.57 14.51
N ARG A 223 7.52 -23.78 13.55
CA ARG A 223 7.23 -23.92 12.11
C ARG A 223 6.34 -25.13 11.81
N ARG A 224 6.62 -26.29 12.42
CA ARG A 224 5.75 -27.49 12.29
C ARG A 224 4.37 -27.31 12.93
N ARG A 225 4.22 -26.39 13.87
CA ARG A 225 2.91 -26.03 14.42
C ARG A 225 2.18 -25.09 13.47
N TRP A 226 2.86 -24.05 12.98
CA TRP A 226 2.29 -23.08 12.04
C TRP A 226 1.89 -23.69 10.68
N LEU A 227 2.68 -24.60 10.11
CA LEU A 227 2.35 -25.28 8.86
C LEU A 227 1.07 -26.13 8.99
N ARG A 228 0.91 -26.86 10.10
CA ARG A 228 -0.31 -27.63 10.42
C ARG A 228 -1.52 -26.75 10.68
N GLU A 229 -1.34 -25.63 11.37
CA GLU A 229 -2.41 -24.65 11.65
C GLU A 229 -2.92 -23.93 10.39
N ASN A 230 -2.12 -23.88 9.32
CA ASN A 230 -2.47 -23.24 8.06
C ASN A 230 -2.80 -24.23 6.93
N GLY A 231 -2.92 -25.53 7.22
CA GLY A 231 -3.35 -26.55 6.26
C GLY A 231 -2.30 -26.93 5.20
N TRP A 232 -1.02 -26.70 5.48
CA TRP A 232 0.09 -27.07 4.59
C TRP A 232 0.80 -28.31 5.16
N ASP A 233 0.12 -29.45 5.13
CA ASP A 233 0.72 -30.78 5.25
C ASP A 233 0.77 -31.44 3.87
#